data_AF-A0A956EQM0-F1
#
_entry.id   AF-A0A956EQM0-F1
#
_cell.length_a   1.000
_cell.length_b   1.000
_cell.length_c   1.000
_cell.angle_alpha   90.00
_cell.angle_beta   90.00
_cell.angle_gamma   90.00
#
_symmetry.space_group_name_H-M   'P 1'
#
loop_
_entity.id
_entity.type
_entity.pdbx_description
1 polymer ?
#
loop_
_entity_poly.entity_id
_entity_poly.type
_entity_poly.pdbx_seq_one_letter_code
_entity_poly.pdbx_strand_id
1 'polypeptide(L)'
;MRVRHYGLSAEAAPIDFFADPDGDWSYEALLEAAGIHPESAPNGVMIGALGEPWRGHPEGAAVVSFARDGVPRLCIVQCPAGRRSPRAA
;
A
#
# COMPACT_ATOMS: atom_id res chain seq x y z
N MET A 1 10.78 4.29 -7.15
CA MET A 1 9.56 3.60 -6.67
C MET A 1 9.91 2.14 -6.43
N ARG A 2 9.61 1.60 -5.25
CA ARG A 2 9.92 0.20 -4.90
C ARG A 2 8.63 -0.49 -4.48
N VAL A 3 8.27 -1.53 -5.22
CA VAL A 3 7.06 -2.33 -4.98
C VAL A 3 7.47 -3.69 -4.43
N ARG A 4 6.78 -4.18 -3.40
CA ARG A 4 6.95 -5.55 -2.89
C ARG A 4 5.62 -6.22 -2.65
N HIS A 5 5.51 -7.47 -3.09
CA HIS A 5 4.33 -8.30 -2.87
C HIS A 5 4.58 -9.32 -1.76
N TYR A 6 3.55 -9.54 -0.96
CA TYR A 6 3.50 -10.52 0.11
C TYR A 6 2.23 -11.35 -0.02
N GLY A 7 2.34 -12.67 0.09
CA GLY A 7 1.19 -13.57 0.21
C GLY A 7 0.66 -13.60 1.64
N LEU A 8 0.21 -12.45 2.13
CA LEU A 8 -0.28 -12.24 3.50
C LEU A 8 -1.60 -11.46 3.45
N SER A 9 -2.43 -11.63 4.48
CA SER A 9 -3.61 -10.78 4.71
C SER A 9 -3.21 -9.44 5.31
N ALA A 10 -4.12 -8.45 5.21
CA ALA A 10 -3.98 -7.13 5.82
C ALA A 10 -3.66 -7.17 7.31
N GLU A 11 -4.23 -8.13 8.04
CA GLU A 11 -4.04 -8.30 9.49
C GLU A 11 -2.59 -8.63 9.89
N ALA A 12 -1.75 -9.07 8.93
CA ALA A 12 -0.36 -9.41 9.19
C ALA A 12 0.60 -8.20 9.16
N ALA A 13 0.10 -7.00 8.82
CA ALA A 13 0.87 -5.77 8.74
C ALA A 13 0.18 -4.65 9.55
N PRO A 14 0.96 -3.71 10.09
CA PRO A 14 0.43 -2.57 10.83
C PRO A 14 -0.11 -1.52 9.86
N ILE A 15 -1.24 -1.83 9.22
CA ILE A 15 -1.87 -0.97 8.21
C ILE A 15 -2.90 -0.07 8.91
N ASP A 16 -2.80 1.22 8.65
CA ASP A 16 -3.86 2.18 8.93
C ASP A 16 -4.61 2.47 7.63
N PHE A 17 -5.86 2.02 7.54
CA PHE A 17 -6.75 2.24 6.39
C PHE A 17 -7.42 3.62 6.40
N PHE A 18 -7.25 4.39 7.47
CA PHE A 18 -7.73 5.77 7.58
C PHE A 18 -6.63 6.79 7.25
N ALA A 19 -5.37 6.35 7.20
CA ALA A 19 -4.23 7.18 6.85
C ALA A 19 -3.97 7.18 5.34
N ASP A 20 -3.70 8.37 4.81
CA ASP A 20 -3.21 8.53 3.45
C ASP A 20 -1.74 8.08 3.36
N PRO A 21 -1.36 7.31 2.34
CA PRO A 21 0.03 6.98 2.10
C PRO A 21 0.91 8.19 1.79
N ASP A 22 2.18 8.10 2.16
CA ASP A 22 3.20 9.06 1.77
C ASP A 22 3.36 9.12 0.25
N GLY A 23 3.09 10.29 -0.31
CA GLY A 23 3.23 10.61 -1.72
C GLY A 23 1.93 11.14 -2.31
N ASP A 24 2.02 11.64 -3.53
CA ASP A 24 0.87 12.14 -4.29
C ASP A 24 0.38 11.02 -5.21
N TRP A 25 -0.31 10.04 -4.63
CA TRP A 25 -0.78 8.84 -5.34
C TRP A 25 -2.28 8.90 -5.58
N SER A 26 -2.70 8.63 -6.81
CA SER A 26 -4.09 8.30 -7.08
C SER A 26 -4.36 6.83 -6.76
N TYR A 27 -5.65 6.49 -6.59
CA TYR A 27 -6.09 5.11 -6.40
C TYR A 27 -5.62 4.22 -7.57
N GLU A 28 -5.76 4.68 -8.80
CA GLU A 28 -5.36 3.99 -10.03
C GLU A 28 -3.85 3.76 -10.08
N ALA A 29 -3.06 4.78 -9.70
CA ALA A 29 -1.60 4.65 -9.66
C ALA A 29 -1.15 3.56 -8.69
N LEU A 30 -1.85 3.40 -7.55
CA LEU A 30 -1.56 2.35 -6.57
C LEU A 30 -2.01 0.97 -7.06
N LEU A 31 -3.12 0.86 -7.77
CA LEU A 31 -3.54 -0.39 -8.42
C LEU A 31 -2.52 -0.83 -9.47
N GLU A 32 -2.12 0.06 -10.35
CA GLU A 32 -1.12 -0.21 -11.39
C GLU A 32 0.22 -0.62 -10.77
N ALA A 33 0.64 0.08 -9.71
CA ALA A 33 1.81 -0.30 -8.92
C ALA A 33 1.71 -1.71 -8.34
N ALA A 34 0.52 -2.13 -7.92
CA ALA A 34 0.24 -3.48 -7.44
C ALA A 34 0.05 -4.52 -8.56
N GLY A 35 0.23 -4.13 -9.83
CA GLY A 35 0.03 -5.00 -10.98
C GLY A 35 -1.44 -5.35 -11.20
N ILE A 36 -2.35 -4.48 -10.77
CA ILE A 36 -3.79 -4.59 -10.94
C ILE A 36 -4.22 -3.55 -11.97
N HIS A 37 -4.89 -3.99 -13.03
CA HIS A 37 -5.48 -3.05 -14.00
C HIS A 37 -6.72 -2.39 -13.39
N PRO A 38 -6.88 -1.05 -13.41
CA PRO A 38 -7.98 -0.35 -12.76
C PRO A 38 -9.37 -0.86 -13.15
N GLU A 39 -9.58 -1.15 -14.43
CA GLU A 39 -10.86 -1.67 -14.96
C GLU A 39 -11.12 -3.14 -14.62
N SER A 40 -10.12 -3.85 -14.12
CA SER A 40 -10.20 -5.27 -13.75
C SER A 40 -9.80 -5.50 -12.30
N ALA A 41 -9.91 -4.45 -11.48
CA ALA A 41 -9.60 -4.55 -10.06
C ALA A 41 -10.54 -5.55 -9.39
N PRO A 42 -10.01 -6.50 -8.59
CA PRO A 42 -10.85 -7.42 -7.85
C PRO A 42 -11.75 -6.65 -6.87
N ASN A 43 -12.93 -7.18 -6.59
CA ASN A 43 -13.78 -6.61 -5.55
C ASN A 43 -13.05 -6.67 -4.19
N GLY A 44 -13.15 -5.59 -3.41
CA GLY A 44 -12.56 -5.53 -2.07
C GLY A 44 -11.07 -5.20 -2.04
N VAL A 45 -10.54 -4.50 -3.06
CA VAL A 45 -9.24 -3.82 -2.88
C VAL A 45 -9.36 -2.78 -1.77
N MET A 46 -8.44 -2.80 -0.83
CA MET A 46 -8.32 -1.80 0.22
C MET A 46 -6.96 -1.12 0.11
N ILE A 47 -6.94 0.20 0.29
CA ILE A 47 -5.72 1.00 0.32
C ILE A 47 -5.58 1.62 1.70
N GLY A 48 -4.37 1.59 2.23
CA GLY A 48 -4.01 2.27 3.47
C GLY A 48 -2.52 2.57 3.50
N ALA A 49 -2.03 3.06 4.63
CA ALA A 49 -0.62 3.33 4.86
C ALA A 49 -0.06 2.43 5.96
N LEU A 50 1.25 2.15 5.95
CA LEU A 50 1.90 1.56 7.12
C LEU A 50 1.91 2.57 8.27
N GLY A 51 1.34 2.20 9.41
CA GLY A 51 1.38 3.02 10.63
C GLY A 51 2.73 3.00 11.35
N GLU A 52 3.57 1.99 11.08
CA GLU A 52 4.93 1.89 11.60
C GLU A 52 5.85 1.13 10.62
N PRO A 53 7.19 1.19 10.78
CA PRO A 53 8.09 0.46 9.91
C PRO A 53 7.88 -1.06 9.95
N TRP A 54 7.72 -1.69 8.79
CA TRP A 54 7.43 -3.13 8.68
C TRP A 54 8.27 -3.79 7.59
N ARG A 55 9.00 -4.85 7.93
CA ARG A 55 9.86 -5.63 7.00
C ARG A 55 10.81 -4.78 6.15
N GLY A 56 11.37 -3.71 6.74
CA GLY A 56 12.26 -2.78 6.04
C GLY A 56 11.54 -1.77 5.15
N HIS A 57 10.21 -1.67 5.27
CA HIS A 57 9.42 -0.57 4.74
C HIS A 57 9.23 0.52 5.79
N PRO A 58 9.30 1.81 5.41
CA PRO A 58 9.07 2.90 6.34
C PRO A 58 7.58 3.03 6.69
N GLU A 59 7.30 3.68 7.82
CA GLU A 59 6.00 4.31 8.10
C GLU A 59 5.57 5.17 6.91
N GLY A 60 4.26 5.25 6.65
CA GLY A 60 3.68 6.00 5.54
C GLY A 60 3.72 5.29 4.20
N ALA A 61 4.44 4.16 4.03
CA ALA A 61 4.43 3.44 2.77
C ALA A 61 3.01 2.97 2.41
N ALA A 62 2.62 3.14 1.14
CA ALA A 62 1.29 2.74 0.69
C ALA A 62 1.16 1.21 0.71
N VAL A 63 -0.01 0.75 1.11
CA VAL A 63 -0.37 -0.66 1.17
C VAL A 63 -1.64 -0.88 0.36
N VAL A 64 -1.56 -1.79 -0.60
CA VAL A 64 -2.70 -2.26 -1.39
C VAL A 64 -2.97 -3.70 -0.99
N SER A 65 -4.13 -3.94 -0.37
CA SER A 65 -4.61 -5.24 0.06
C SER A 65 -5.67 -5.75 -0.90
N PHE A 66 -5.54 -6.99 -1.36
CA PHE A 66 -6.49 -7.60 -2.28
C PHE A 66 -6.42 -9.12 -2.22
N ALA A 67 -7.45 -9.80 -2.73
CA ALA A 67 -7.42 -11.25 -2.96
C ALA A 67 -7.21 -11.53 -4.46
N ARG A 68 -6.35 -12.51 -4.77
CA ARG A 68 -6.19 -13.03 -6.14
C ARG A 68 -6.35 -14.54 -6.10
N ASP A 69 -7.33 -15.04 -6.83
CA ASP A 69 -7.69 -16.48 -6.88
C ASP A 69 -7.98 -17.06 -5.48
N GLY A 70 -8.64 -16.27 -4.62
CA GLY A 70 -8.97 -16.65 -3.24
C GLY A 70 -7.81 -16.54 -2.24
N VAL A 71 -6.61 -16.14 -2.69
CA VAL A 71 -5.43 -15.99 -1.84
C VAL A 71 -5.22 -14.52 -1.47
N PRO A 72 -5.17 -14.16 -0.17
CA PRO A 72 -4.91 -12.79 0.25
C PRO A 72 -3.49 -12.35 -0.11
N ARG A 73 -3.37 -11.10 -0.55
CA ARG A 73 -2.10 -10.47 -0.91
C ARG A 73 -2.02 -9.06 -0.38
N LEU A 74 -0.81 -8.68 -0.01
CA LEU A 74 -0.41 -7.32 0.28
C LEU A 74 0.63 -6.86 -0.73
N CYS A 75 0.47 -5.65 -1.23
CA CYS A 75 1.46 -4.95 -2.02
C CYS A 75 1.87 -3.69 -1.28
N ILE A 76 3.16 -3.52 -1.01
CA ILE A 76 3.70 -2.29 -0.42
C ILE A 76 4.38 -1.49 -1.51
N VAL A 77 3.88 -0.28 -1.73
CA VAL A 77 4.39 0.69 -2.70
C VAL A 77 5.12 1.79 -1.93
N GLN A 78 6.45 1.79 -2.05
CA GLN A 78 7.28 2.81 -1.43
C GLN A 78 7.56 3.93 -2.42
N CYS A 79 7.23 5.15 -1.99
CA CYS A 79 7.76 6.35 -2.61
C CYS A 79 9.29 6.39 -2.41
N PRO A 80 10.11 6.62 -3.46
CA PRO A 80 11.51 6.96 -3.25
C PRO A 80 11.52 8.26 -2.45
N ALA A 81 12.10 8.23 -1.24
CA ALA A 81 12.05 9.33 -0.26
C ALA A 81 12.14 10.70 -0.94
N GLY A 82 11.00 11.40 -0.97
CA GLY A 82 10.86 12.59 -1.80
C GLY A 82 9.66 13.44 -1.43
N ARG A 83 9.26 13.43 -0.16
CA ARG A 83 8.56 14.49 0.59
C ARG A 83 8.14 13.88 1.93
N ARG A 84 8.99 14.00 2.95
CA ARG A 84 8.47 14.04 4.31
C ARG A 84 7.60 15.30 4.34
N SER A 85 6.29 15.18 4.42
CA SER A 85 5.53 16.29 4.99
C SER A 85 5.99 16.38 6.45
N PRO A 86 6.50 17.53 6.92
CA PRO A 86 6.89 17.66 8.31
C PRO A 86 5.62 17.42 9.13
N ARG A 87 5.60 16.32 9.89
CA ARG A 87 4.60 16.06 10.93
C ARG A 87 4.64 17.31 11.82
N ALA A 88 3.59 18.13 11.75
CA ALA A 88 3.49 19.34 12.56
C ALA A 88 3.58 18.93 14.03
N ALA A 89 4.55 19.51 14.73
CA ALA A 89 4.78 19.34 16.15
C ALA A 89 3.63 19.92 16.98
#